data_AF-A0A699UYL2-F1
#
_entry.id   AF-A0A699UYL2-F1
#
_cell.length_a   1.000
_cell.length_b   1.000
_cell.length_c   1.000
_cell.angle_alpha   90.00
_cell.angle_beta   90.00
_cell.angle_gamma   90.00
#
_symmetry.space_group_name_H-M   'P 1'
#
loop_
_entity.id
_entity.type
_entity.pdbx_description
1 polymer ?
#
loop_
_entity_poly.entity_id
_entity_poly.type
_entity_poly.pdbx_seq_one_letter_code
_entity_poly.pdbx_strand_id
1 'polypeptide(L)'
;VTITAGATEALYGVLAAVVRAGDEVIILEPAYDLYGPAVRLQGGVPRYVRLPAPSFRPDWEAVRAALTPRTRLIIVNTPHNPSGARPPAPGLAGAQLRAVVVWQNLPRHWLEGGLLPGPARPQHRAAAGAPVRDLRREHAHPARPG
;
A
#
# COMPACT_ATOMS: atom_id res chain seq x y z
N VAL A 1 18.15 1.58 -2.11
CA VAL A 1 17.45 0.97 -0.95
C VAL A 1 17.64 1.91 0.23
N THR A 2 16.57 2.30 0.93
CA THR A 2 16.62 3.18 2.11
C THR A 2 16.23 2.38 3.35
N ILE A 3 17.07 2.43 4.39
CA ILE A 3 16.82 1.77 5.68
C ILE A 3 16.15 2.80 6.61
N THR A 4 15.14 2.37 7.35
CA THR A 4 14.39 3.19 8.31
C THR A 4 14.20 2.40 9.62
N ALA A 5 13.77 3.05 10.69
CA ALA A 5 13.47 2.45 11.99
C ALA A 5 12.19 1.58 12.01
N GLY A 6 11.53 1.39 10.87
CA GLY A 6 10.43 0.46 10.69
C GLY A 6 9.49 0.86 9.54
N ALA A 7 8.53 0.00 9.21
CA ALA A 7 7.60 0.25 8.10
C ALA A 7 6.81 1.55 8.25
N THR A 8 6.44 1.91 9.48
CA THR A 8 5.72 3.14 9.80
C THR A 8 6.51 4.39 9.40
N GLU A 9 7.82 4.42 9.72
CA GLU A 9 8.69 5.55 9.34
C GLU A 9 8.90 5.58 7.82
N ALA A 10 9.12 4.42 7.19
CA ALA A 10 9.22 4.36 5.73
C ALA A 10 7.95 4.85 5.03
N LEU A 11 6.78 4.42 5.50
CA LEU A 11 5.47 4.84 5.01
C LEU A 11 5.30 6.35 5.13
N TYR A 12 5.57 6.89 6.31
CA TYR A 12 5.52 8.32 6.55
C TYR A 12 6.49 9.08 5.64
N GLY A 13 7.74 8.63 5.55
CA GLY A 13 8.78 9.24 4.72
C GLY A 13 8.40 9.27 3.24
N VAL A 14 7.76 8.21 2.72
CA VAL A 14 7.23 8.22 1.36
C VAL A 14 6.14 9.27 1.20
N LEU A 15 5.14 9.30 2.09
CA LEU A 15 4.06 10.29 2.02
C LEU A 15 4.59 11.73 2.11
N ALA A 16 5.52 11.98 3.04
CA ALA A 16 6.20 13.27 3.20
C ALA A 16 7.02 13.67 1.97
N ALA A 17 7.62 12.72 1.27
CA ALA A 17 8.41 13.00 0.07
C ALA A 17 7.56 13.29 -1.17
N VAL A 18 6.36 12.72 -1.28
CA VAL A 18 5.60 12.71 -2.54
C VAL A 18 4.32 13.51 -2.53
N VAL A 19 3.69 13.73 -1.37
CA VAL A 19 2.41 14.44 -1.24
C VAL A 19 2.68 15.93 -1.05
N ARG A 20 1.98 16.76 -1.82
CA ARG A 20 1.99 18.22 -1.66
C ARG A 20 0.63 18.75 -1.24
N ALA A 21 0.59 20.01 -0.83
CA ALA A 21 -0.63 20.68 -0.41
C ALA A 21 -1.73 20.59 -1.49
N GLY A 22 -2.87 20.01 -1.10
CA GLY A 22 -4.03 19.78 -1.94
C GLY A 22 -3.96 18.55 -2.86
N ASP A 23 -2.84 17.82 -2.91
CA ASP A 23 -2.80 16.53 -3.60
C ASP A 23 -3.83 15.57 -2.97
N GLU A 24 -4.54 14.84 -3.82
CA GLU A 24 -5.47 13.81 -3.35
C GLU A 24 -4.77 12.46 -3.24
N VAL A 25 -5.04 11.74 -2.15
CA VAL A 25 -4.50 10.40 -1.93
C VAL A 25 -5.65 9.43 -1.71
N ILE A 26 -5.79 8.44 -2.60
CA ILE A 26 -6.84 7.44 -2.46
C ILE A 26 -6.43 6.39 -1.43
N ILE A 27 -7.30 6.13 -0.46
CA ILE A 27 -7.10 5.17 0.63
C ILE A 27 -8.25 4.16 0.61
N LEU A 28 -7.92 2.87 0.51
CA LEU A 28 -8.91 1.80 0.58
C LEU A 28 -9.29 1.52 2.04
N GLU A 29 -10.58 1.61 2.40
CA GLU A 29 -11.06 1.49 3.80
C GLU A 29 -11.87 0.20 4.05
N PRO A 30 -11.78 -0.45 5.22
CA PRO A 30 -11.05 -0.02 6.43
C PRO A 30 -9.54 -0.01 6.21
N ALA A 31 -8.80 0.91 6.81
CA ALA A 31 -7.39 1.14 6.48
C ALA A 31 -6.51 1.11 7.74
N TYR A 32 -5.19 1.00 7.56
CA TYR A 32 -4.25 1.25 8.65
C TYR A 32 -4.30 2.73 9.06
N ASP A 33 -4.47 2.99 10.36
CA ASP A 33 -4.81 4.31 10.91
C ASP A 33 -3.79 5.42 10.58
N LEU A 34 -2.55 5.06 10.22
CA LEU A 34 -1.51 6.02 9.84
C LEU A 34 -1.85 6.81 8.57
N TYR A 35 -2.50 6.19 7.58
CA TYR A 35 -2.53 6.73 6.21
C TYR A 35 -3.21 8.09 6.11
N GLY A 36 -4.43 8.21 6.64
CA GLY A 36 -5.20 9.46 6.57
C GLY A 36 -4.51 10.63 7.26
N PRO A 37 -4.12 10.50 8.55
CA PRO A 37 -3.37 11.53 9.27
C PRO A 37 -2.05 11.91 8.59
N ALA A 38 -1.27 10.94 8.10
CA ALA A 38 0.00 11.23 7.44
C ALA A 38 -0.18 12.03 6.14
N VAL A 39 -1.24 11.76 5.36
CA VAL A 39 -1.60 12.55 4.18
C VAL A 39 -1.98 13.99 4.57
N ARG A 40 -2.84 14.14 5.59
CA ARG A 40 -3.26 15.47 6.07
C ARG A 40 -2.09 16.30 6.59
N LEU A 41 -1.12 15.67 7.23
CA LEU A 41 0.09 16.34 7.75
C LEU A 41 0.93 16.98 6.64
N GLN A 42 0.86 16.48 5.40
CA GLN A 42 1.52 17.09 4.22
C GLN A 42 0.62 18.09 3.48
N GLY A 43 -0.55 18.44 4.05
CA GLY A 43 -1.55 19.28 3.42
C GLY A 43 -2.35 18.58 2.31
N GLY A 44 -2.21 17.26 2.15
CA GLY A 44 -2.97 16.46 1.18
C GLY A 44 -4.40 16.17 1.63
N VAL A 45 -5.22 15.72 0.70
CA VAL A 45 -6.64 15.38 0.89
C VAL A 45 -6.82 13.87 0.77
N PRO A 46 -7.06 13.13 1.88
CA PRO A 46 -7.39 11.72 1.78
C PRO A 46 -8.76 11.52 1.14
N ARG A 47 -8.83 10.66 0.13
CA ARG A 47 -10.05 10.23 -0.58
C ARG A 47 -10.28 8.76 -0.27
N TYR A 48 -11.28 8.46 0.56
CA TYR A 48 -11.54 7.09 0.97
C TYR A 48 -12.41 6.35 -0.05
N VAL A 49 -12.04 5.11 -0.36
CA VAL A 49 -12.83 4.20 -1.20
C VAL A 49 -13.07 2.92 -0.40
N ARG A 50 -14.35 2.55 -0.23
CA ARG A 50 -14.75 1.43 0.61
C ARG A 50 -14.39 0.08 0.00
N LEU A 51 -13.82 -0.80 0.82
CA LEU A 51 -13.70 -2.23 0.61
C LEU A 51 -14.92 -2.93 1.23
N PRO A 52 -15.83 -3.49 0.43
CA PRO A 52 -17.02 -4.14 0.94
C PRO A 52 -16.67 -5.44 1.69
N ALA A 53 -17.13 -5.53 2.93
CA ALA A 53 -17.17 -6.78 3.67
C ALA A 53 -18.14 -7.77 2.99
N PRO A 54 -17.93 -9.09 3.11
CA PRO A 54 -16.84 -9.75 3.86
C PRO A 54 -15.56 -9.96 3.03
N SER A 55 -15.60 -9.69 1.71
CA SER A 55 -14.48 -10.03 0.81
C SER A 55 -13.30 -9.06 0.91
N PHE A 56 -13.56 -7.80 1.28
CA PHE A 56 -12.60 -6.70 1.29
C PHE A 56 -11.83 -6.56 -0.03
N ARG A 57 -12.48 -6.90 -1.15
CA ARG A 57 -11.92 -6.76 -2.48
C ARG A 57 -12.14 -5.32 -2.98
N PRO A 58 -11.12 -4.67 -3.56
CA PRO A 58 -11.29 -3.35 -4.15
C PRO A 58 -12.30 -3.41 -5.30
N ASP A 59 -13.28 -2.51 -5.25
CA ASP A 59 -14.07 -2.16 -6.43
C ASP A 59 -13.24 -1.20 -7.28
N TRP A 60 -12.66 -1.72 -8.35
CA TRP A 60 -11.80 -0.93 -9.24
C TRP A 60 -12.57 0.11 -10.06
N GLU A 61 -13.90 -0.03 -10.23
CA GLU A 61 -14.72 1.02 -10.82
C GLU A 61 -14.90 2.17 -9.84
N ALA A 62 -15.20 1.88 -8.58
CA ALA A 62 -15.24 2.89 -7.53
C ALA A 62 -13.90 3.62 -7.36
N VAL A 63 -12.77 2.88 -7.43
CA VAL A 63 -11.43 3.48 -7.42
C VAL A 63 -11.21 4.38 -8.63
N ARG A 64 -11.60 3.94 -9.84
CA ARG A 64 -11.49 4.75 -11.06
C ARG A 64 -12.34 6.01 -10.98
N ALA A 65 -13.56 5.92 -10.46
CA ALA A 65 -14.46 7.05 -10.28
C ALA A 65 -13.94 8.06 -9.24
N ALA A 66 -13.11 7.62 -8.29
CA ALA A 66 -12.48 8.48 -7.31
C ALA A 66 -11.24 9.24 -7.83
N LEU A 67 -10.73 8.88 -9.03
CA LEU A 67 -9.58 9.55 -9.63
C LEU A 67 -9.96 10.95 -10.12
N THR A 68 -9.07 11.90 -9.85
CA THR A 68 -9.16 13.28 -10.34
C THR A 68 -7.80 13.73 -10.88
N PRO A 69 -7.71 14.89 -11.58
CA PRO A 69 -6.43 15.49 -11.93
C PRO A 69 -5.52 15.81 -10.74
N ARG A 70 -6.07 15.84 -9.51
CA ARG A 70 -5.34 16.09 -8.26
C ARG A 70 -4.88 14.81 -7.59
N THR A 71 -5.31 13.64 -8.06
CA THR A 71 -4.89 12.36 -7.48
C THR A 71 -3.40 12.14 -7.67
N ARG A 72 -2.68 12.12 -6.55
CA ARG A 72 -1.23 11.93 -6.51
C ARG A 72 -0.85 10.47 -6.43
N LEU A 73 -1.51 9.70 -5.57
CA LEU A 73 -1.25 8.27 -5.39
C LEU A 73 -2.46 7.53 -4.83
N ILE A 74 -2.43 6.20 -4.95
CA ILE A 74 -3.39 5.27 -4.34
C ILE A 74 -2.61 4.39 -3.38
N ILE A 75 -3.06 4.25 -2.13
CA ILE A 75 -2.48 3.33 -1.16
C ILE A 75 -3.18 1.98 -1.27
N VAL A 76 -2.42 0.96 -1.68
CA VAL A 76 -2.84 -0.44 -1.67
C VAL A 76 -1.95 -1.19 -0.70
N ASN A 77 -2.57 -1.93 0.22
CA ASN A 77 -1.90 -2.75 1.22
C ASN A 77 -2.35 -4.20 1.08
N THR A 78 -1.40 -5.10 0.80
CA THR A 78 -1.65 -6.55 0.65
C THR A 78 -0.55 -7.34 1.35
N PRO A 79 -0.87 -8.27 2.27
CA PRO A 79 -2.21 -8.54 2.82
C PRO A 79 -2.80 -7.31 3.53
N HIS A 80 -4.11 -7.13 3.38
CA HIS A 80 -4.81 -5.95 3.80
C HIS A 80 -4.96 -5.88 5.33
N ASN A 81 -4.33 -4.88 5.96
CA ASN A 81 -4.59 -4.50 7.35
C ASN A 81 -5.76 -3.50 7.36
N PRO A 82 -6.88 -3.74 8.08
CA PRO A 82 -7.06 -4.70 9.19
C PRO A 82 -7.70 -6.05 8.86
N SER A 83 -8.19 -6.28 7.64
CA SER A 83 -9.04 -7.45 7.37
C SER A 83 -8.32 -8.80 7.14
N GLY A 84 -7.00 -8.79 6.95
CA GLY A 84 -6.20 -9.95 6.53
C GLY A 84 -6.40 -10.37 5.06
N ALA A 85 -7.29 -9.72 4.31
CA ALA A 85 -7.62 -10.11 2.94
C ALA A 85 -6.42 -9.99 1.98
N ARG A 86 -6.34 -10.88 0.99
CA ARG A 86 -5.35 -10.80 -0.10
C ARG A 86 -6.07 -10.46 -1.40
N PRO A 87 -6.39 -9.18 -1.64
CA PRO A 87 -6.99 -8.80 -2.90
C PRO A 87 -6.00 -9.09 -4.05
N PRO A 88 -6.50 -9.57 -5.21
CA PRO A 88 -5.65 -9.76 -6.38
C PRO A 88 -4.98 -8.44 -6.76
N ALA A 89 -3.82 -8.52 -7.41
CA ALA A 89 -3.07 -7.34 -7.84
C ALA A 89 -3.97 -6.37 -8.61
N PRO A 90 -3.80 -5.05 -8.46
CA PRO A 90 -4.67 -4.07 -9.10
C PRO A 90 -4.73 -4.24 -10.63
N GLY A 91 -5.92 -4.46 -11.17
CA GLY A 91 -6.17 -4.41 -12.61
C GLY A 91 -6.24 -2.97 -13.11
N LEU A 92 -5.12 -2.24 -13.06
CA LEU A 92 -5.03 -0.81 -13.39
C LEU A 92 -4.35 -0.55 -14.76
N ALA A 93 -4.47 -1.47 -15.71
CA ALA A 93 -3.89 -1.29 -17.05
C ALA A 93 -4.40 0.01 -17.70
N GLY A 94 -3.48 0.87 -18.15
CA GLY A 94 -3.78 2.10 -18.89
C GLY A 94 -3.93 3.38 -18.08
N ALA A 95 -3.98 3.32 -16.74
CA ALA A 95 -3.98 4.53 -15.91
C ALA A 95 -2.54 5.02 -15.68
N GLN A 96 -2.18 6.22 -16.17
CA GLN A 96 -0.91 6.89 -15.83
C GLN A 96 -0.92 7.39 -14.39
N LEU A 97 -1.00 6.47 -13.44
CA LEU A 97 -0.97 6.79 -12.01
C LEU A 97 0.49 6.93 -11.57
N ARG A 98 0.78 7.98 -10.82
CA ARG A 98 1.99 8.06 -9.97
C ARG A 98 1.75 7.25 -8.68
N ALA A 99 1.27 6.00 -8.82
CA ALA A 99 0.80 5.17 -7.73
C ALA A 99 1.96 4.67 -6.84
N VAL A 100 1.77 4.74 -5.53
CA VAL A 100 2.65 4.11 -4.54
C VAL A 100 1.90 2.94 -3.92
N VAL A 101 2.21 1.73 -4.36
CA VAL A 101 1.76 0.49 -3.71
C VAL A 101 2.64 0.27 -2.49
N VAL A 102 2.04 0.24 -1.30
CA VAL A 102 2.80 0.00 -0.06
C VAL A 102 2.58 -1.44 0.39
N TRP A 103 3.64 -2.22 0.29
CA TRP A 103 3.68 -3.59 0.77
C TRP A 103 3.98 -3.63 2.27
N GLN A 104 3.06 -4.15 3.10
CA GLN A 104 3.33 -4.48 4.50
C GLN A 104 3.44 -6.01 4.62
N ASN A 105 4.64 -6.55 4.86
CA ASN A 105 4.86 -8.00 4.92
C ASN A 105 4.30 -8.62 6.22
N LEU A 106 3.56 -9.73 6.07
CA LEU A 106 3.26 -10.72 7.12
C LEU A 106 4.30 -11.90 7.04
N PRO A 107 4.39 -12.79 8.05
CA PRO A 107 5.52 -13.71 8.24
C PRO A 107 5.84 -14.65 7.07
N ARG A 108 7.13 -15.03 6.92
CA ARG A 108 7.67 -15.87 5.83
C ARG A 108 6.94 -17.21 5.61
N HIS A 109 6.40 -17.85 6.65
CA HIS A 109 5.72 -19.15 6.54
C HIS A 109 4.41 -19.10 5.72
N TRP A 110 3.90 -17.91 5.37
CA TRP A 110 2.78 -17.75 4.45
C TRP A 110 3.20 -17.66 2.96
N LEU A 111 4.50 -17.69 2.66
CA LEU A 111 5.05 -17.60 1.29
C LEU A 111 5.36 -18.99 0.70
N GLU A 112 5.54 -20.02 1.54
CA GLU A 112 6.01 -21.35 1.11
C GLU A 112 4.92 -22.23 0.47
N GLY A 113 3.69 -21.71 0.32
CA GLY A 113 2.57 -22.36 -0.36
C GLY A 113 2.61 -22.35 -1.89
N GLY A 114 3.72 -21.93 -2.52
CA GLY A 114 4.02 -22.24 -3.92
C GLY A 114 3.12 -21.61 -5.01
N LEU A 115 2.66 -20.36 -4.85
CA LEU A 115 1.74 -19.76 -5.84
C LEU A 115 2.04 -18.32 -6.29
N LEU A 116 3.29 -17.95 -6.57
CA LEU A 116 3.61 -16.80 -7.45
C LEU A 116 4.97 -16.98 -8.18
N PRO A 117 5.11 -16.53 -9.44
CA PRO A 117 6.37 -16.57 -10.17
C PRO A 117 7.36 -15.51 -9.63
N GLY A 118 8.66 -15.78 -9.78
CA GLY A 118 9.73 -14.88 -9.32
C GLY A 118 9.67 -13.46 -9.91
N PRO A 119 10.41 -12.49 -9.33
CA PRO A 119 10.31 -11.09 -9.71
C PRO A 119 10.60 -10.89 -11.20
N ALA A 120 9.62 -10.34 -11.93
CA ALA A 120 9.78 -9.97 -13.32
C ALA A 120 10.85 -8.88 -13.47
N ARG A 121 11.74 -9.03 -14.45
CA ARG A 121 12.71 -8.00 -14.83
C ARG A 121 11.96 -6.74 -15.29
N PRO A 122 12.33 -5.53 -14.85
CA PRO A 122 11.64 -4.32 -15.26
C PRO A 122 11.93 -4.04 -16.73
N GLN A 123 10.91 -4.17 -17.57
CA GLN A 123 10.90 -3.64 -18.92
C GLN A 123 9.96 -2.42 -18.94
N HIS A 124 10.53 -1.26 -19.29
CA HIS A 124 9.89 0.04 -19.53
C HIS A 124 9.59 0.97 -18.32
N ARG A 125 10.24 2.14 -18.38
CA ARG A 125 10.01 3.46 -17.72
C ARG A 125 9.48 3.49 -16.28
N ALA A 126 10.30 4.07 -15.40
CA ALA A 126 10.07 4.28 -13.97
C ALA A 126 8.67 4.85 -13.63
N ALA A 127 7.80 3.99 -13.12
CA ALA A 127 6.74 4.40 -12.21
C ALA A 127 7.40 4.79 -10.88
N ALA A 128 7.11 6.00 -10.39
CA ALA A 128 7.63 6.51 -9.12
C ALA A 128 6.92 5.84 -7.94
N GLY A 129 7.32 4.62 -7.60
CA GLY A 129 6.87 3.90 -6.40
C GLY A 129 7.94 2.89 -5.96
N ALA A 130 8.46 3.05 -4.74
CA ALA A 130 9.41 2.10 -4.16
C ALA A 130 8.69 1.20 -3.15
N PRO A 131 8.88 -0.13 -3.20
CA PRO A 131 8.32 -1.03 -2.19
C PRO A 131 8.97 -0.77 -0.82
N VAL A 132 8.14 -0.67 0.22
CA VAL A 132 8.59 -0.64 1.62
C VAL A 132 8.67 -2.08 2.13
N ARG A 133 9.73 -2.43 2.87
CA ARG A 133 9.90 -3.77 3.46
C ARG A 133 10.36 -3.64 4.92
N ASP A 134 9.66 -4.32 5.84
CA ASP A 134 10.00 -4.37 7.26
C ASP A 134 10.81 -5.62 7.61
N LEU A 135 12.05 -5.43 8.07
CA LEU A 135 12.94 -6.52 8.47
C LEU A 135 12.74 -6.99 9.92
N ARG A 136 12.10 -6.19 10.80
CA ARG A 136 11.90 -6.56 12.22
C ARG A 136 10.89 -7.69 12.37
N ARG A 137 9.84 -7.71 11.54
CA ARG A 137 8.85 -8.81 11.53
C ARG A 137 9.38 -10.09 10.89
N GLU A 138 10.49 -10.05 10.15
CA GLU A 138 11.13 -11.26 9.61
C GLU A 138 11.90 -12.05 10.66
N HIS A 139 12.37 -11.39 11.72
CA HIS A 139 13.19 -11.98 12.78
C HIS A 139 12.44 -12.09 14.11
N ALA A 140 11.13 -11.82 14.11
CA ALA A 140 10.30 -11.99 15.29
C ALA A 140 10.22 -13.50 15.62
N HIS A 141 10.93 -13.92 16.66
CA HIS A 141 10.78 -15.24 17.24
C HIS A 141 9.35 -15.38 17.79
N PRO A 142 8.67 -16.52 17.57
CA PRO A 142 7.43 -16.80 18.30
C PRO A 142 7.75 -16.78 19.79
N ALA A 143 6.92 -16.09 20.58
CA ALA A 143 6.97 -16.20 22.03
C ALA A 143 6.88 -17.69 22.40
N ARG A 144 7.83 -18.18 23.21
CA ARG A 144 7.78 -19.57 23.68
C ARG A 144 6.46 -19.75 24.47
N PRO A 145 5.65 -20.77 24.17
CA PRO A 145 4.53 -21.10 25.03
C PRO A 145 5.08 -21.46 26.42
N GLY A 146 4.52 -20.82 27.45
CA GLY A 146 4.71 -21.18 28.85
C GLY A 146 3.83 -22.36 29.25
#